data_AF-Q04785-F1
#
_entry.id   AF-Q04785-F1
#
_cell.length_a   1.000
_cell.length_b   1.000
_cell.length_c   1.000
_cell.angle_alpha   90.00
_cell.angle_beta   90.00
_cell.angle_gamma   90.00
#
_symmetry.space_group_name_H-M   'P 1'
#
loop_
_entity.id
_entity.type
_entity.pdbx_description
1 polymer ?
#
loop_
_entity_poly.entity_id
_entity_poly.type
_entity_poly.pdbx_seq_one_letter_code
_entity_poly.pdbx_strand_id
1 'polypeptide(L)'
;MGSGPRGAVSLLLLMLAPPSCPAADCPAPCSCAGTLVDCGRRGLTWASLPTSFPVHTTELVLTGNNLTALPSGLLDALPAVRTAHLGANPWRCDCRLVPLRAWLAGRPERAPYRDLRCVAPPAVRGRLLPYLAEDDVRAACAPGPLCWGALAAELALLGLGLLHALLLVLLLCRLRRLRARARARARAALRLSLTDPLVAEQDGTDES
;
A
#
# COMPACT_ATOMS: atom_id res chain seq x y z
N MET A 1 65.84 -16.05 43.04
CA MET A 1 64.43 -15.62 43.22
C MET A 1 63.66 -16.08 41.99
N GLY A 2 62.92 -17.20 42.07
CA GLY A 2 62.31 -17.87 40.92
C GLY A 2 60.92 -17.31 40.60
N SER A 3 60.78 -16.66 39.45
CA SER A 3 59.49 -16.24 38.90
C SER A 3 58.90 -17.42 38.11
N GLY A 4 57.97 -18.15 38.71
CA GLY A 4 57.30 -19.31 38.09
C GLY A 4 56.15 -18.92 37.16
N PRO A 5 55.90 -19.66 36.07
CA PRO A 5 55.05 -19.23 34.96
C PRO A 5 53.56 -19.47 35.29
N ARG A 6 52.93 -18.57 36.05
CA ARG A 6 51.47 -18.60 36.27
C ARG A 6 50.64 -18.21 35.04
N GLY A 7 51.26 -17.63 34.01
CA GLY A 7 50.56 -17.18 32.79
C GLY A 7 50.09 -18.30 31.86
N ALA A 8 50.81 -19.43 31.79
CA ALA A 8 50.50 -20.51 30.85
C ALA A 8 49.22 -21.29 31.20
N VAL A 9 48.89 -21.42 32.50
CA VAL A 9 47.71 -22.18 32.93
C VAL A 9 46.40 -21.45 32.60
N SER A 10 46.41 -20.11 32.65
CA SER A 10 45.22 -19.30 32.35
C SER A 10 44.86 -19.34 30.85
N LEU A 11 45.86 -19.41 29.98
CA LEU A 11 45.67 -19.57 28.53
C LEU A 11 45.15 -20.96 28.16
N LEU A 12 45.55 -22.00 28.88
CA LEU A 12 45.06 -23.37 28.62
C LEU A 12 43.56 -23.50 28.93
N LEU A 13 43.07 -22.84 29.99
CA LEU A 13 41.65 -22.86 30.37
C LEU A 13 40.73 -22.16 29.34
N LEU A 14 41.22 -21.14 28.64
CA LEU A 14 40.49 -20.49 27.54
C LEU A 14 40.33 -21.40 26.30
N MET A 15 41.23 -22.37 26.11
CA MET A 15 41.17 -23.33 24.99
C MET A 15 40.27 -24.54 25.28
N LEU A 16 39.83 -24.72 26.53
CA LEU A 16 38.97 -25.82 26.99
C LEU A 16 37.49 -25.41 27.13
N ALA A 17 37.14 -24.16 26.82
CA ALA A 17 35.73 -23.77 26.74
C ALA A 17 35.08 -24.53 25.56
N PRO A 18 34.08 -25.39 25.79
CA PRO A 18 33.42 -26.10 24.72
C PRO A 18 32.80 -25.07 23.75
N PRO A 19 32.94 -25.26 22.43
CA PRO A 19 32.27 -24.40 21.47
C PRO A 19 30.78 -24.46 21.76
N SER A 20 30.19 -23.31 22.08
CA SER A 20 28.75 -23.21 22.34
C SER A 20 28.04 -23.69 21.07
N CYS A 21 27.46 -24.90 21.10
CA CYS A 21 26.71 -25.43 19.97
C CYS A 21 25.64 -24.38 19.58
N PRO A 22 25.59 -23.93 18.32
CA PRO A 22 24.42 -23.23 17.85
C PRO A 22 23.25 -24.20 18.02
N ALA A 23 22.25 -23.80 18.81
CA ALA A 23 20.99 -24.55 18.89
C ALA A 23 20.53 -24.79 17.44
N ALA A 24 20.27 -26.04 17.07
CA ALA A 24 19.97 -26.44 15.68
C ALA A 24 18.78 -25.68 15.06
N ASP A 25 18.00 -24.99 15.88
CA ASP A 25 16.84 -24.21 15.52
C ASP A 25 17.09 -22.68 15.51
N CYS A 26 18.33 -22.21 15.65
CA CYS A 26 18.64 -20.78 15.63
C CYS A 26 18.55 -20.22 14.19
N PRO A 27 17.74 -19.18 13.94
CA PRO A 27 17.62 -18.62 12.59
C PRO A 27 18.95 -18.07 12.08
N ALA A 28 19.24 -18.29 10.79
CA ALA A 28 20.50 -17.89 10.15
C ALA A 28 20.93 -16.42 10.38
N PRO A 29 20.05 -15.40 10.36
CA PRO A 29 20.50 -14.05 10.63
C PRO A 29 20.81 -13.82 12.12
N CYS A 30 20.37 -14.67 13.05
CA CYS A 30 20.35 -14.41 14.49
C CYS A 30 21.47 -15.12 15.25
N SER A 31 21.69 -14.72 16.50
CA SER A 31 22.59 -15.37 17.46
C SER A 31 21.78 -15.82 18.66
N CYS A 32 21.86 -17.09 19.01
CA CYS A 32 21.08 -17.66 20.10
C CYS A 32 21.99 -18.06 21.27
N ALA A 33 21.59 -17.73 22.50
CA ALA A 33 22.30 -18.12 23.72
C ALA A 33 21.28 -18.51 24.79
N GLY A 34 21.15 -19.81 25.08
CA GLY A 34 20.07 -20.32 25.93
C GLY A 34 18.70 -20.05 25.28
N THR A 35 17.86 -19.28 25.97
CA THR A 35 16.51 -18.88 25.50
C THR A 35 16.47 -17.43 24.97
N LEU A 36 17.62 -16.76 24.87
CA LEU A 36 17.78 -15.47 24.21
C LEU A 36 18.01 -15.69 22.72
N VAL A 37 17.21 -15.02 21.89
CA VAL A 37 17.42 -14.94 20.44
C VAL A 37 17.70 -13.50 20.08
N ASP A 38 18.95 -13.21 19.74
CA ASP A 38 19.38 -11.89 19.31
C ASP A 38 19.37 -11.80 17.78
N CYS A 39 18.46 -11.00 17.25
CA CYS A 39 18.34 -10.62 15.85
C CYS A 39 18.44 -9.08 15.67
N GLY A 40 18.97 -8.35 16.65
CA GLY A 40 19.12 -6.90 16.59
C GLY A 40 20.18 -6.45 15.57
N ARG A 41 20.03 -5.22 15.07
CA ARG A 41 21.02 -4.50 14.23
C ARG A 41 21.51 -5.26 13.00
N ARG A 42 20.63 -6.04 12.37
CA ARG A 42 20.93 -6.89 11.20
C ARG A 42 20.30 -6.40 9.90
N GLY A 43 19.69 -5.21 9.92
CA GLY A 43 19.00 -4.65 8.76
C GLY A 43 17.77 -5.46 8.34
N LEU A 44 17.16 -6.22 9.26
CA LEU A 44 16.01 -7.05 8.97
C LEU A 44 14.81 -6.19 8.53
N THR A 45 14.08 -6.68 7.55
CA THR A 45 12.84 -6.11 7.04
C THR A 45 11.71 -7.12 7.22
N TRP A 46 10.48 -6.73 6.93
CA TRP A 46 9.35 -7.68 6.90
C TRP A 46 9.66 -8.92 6.03
N ALA A 47 10.33 -8.73 4.89
CA ALA A 47 10.59 -9.81 3.92
C ALA A 47 11.78 -10.71 4.30
N SER A 48 12.75 -10.20 5.07
CA SER A 48 13.95 -10.94 5.48
C SER A 48 13.88 -11.49 6.91
N LEU A 49 12.75 -11.26 7.60
CA LEU A 49 12.53 -11.77 8.95
C LEU A 49 12.36 -13.31 8.91
N PRO A 50 13.02 -14.07 9.79
CA PRO A 50 12.76 -15.50 9.95
C PRO A 50 11.28 -15.75 10.25
N THR A 51 10.70 -16.76 9.59
CA THR A 51 9.30 -17.17 9.79
C THR A 51 9.12 -18.06 11.03
N SER A 52 10.20 -18.67 11.52
CA SER A 52 10.22 -19.48 12.72
C SER A 52 11.36 -19.05 13.66
N PHE A 53 11.09 -19.18 14.95
CA PHE A 53 12.04 -18.99 16.04
C PHE A 53 11.90 -20.17 17.01
N PRO A 54 12.94 -20.52 17.80
CA PRO A 54 12.84 -21.56 18.81
C PRO A 54 11.65 -21.30 19.76
N VAL A 55 10.76 -22.29 19.91
CA VAL A 55 9.50 -22.14 20.68
C VAL A 55 9.73 -21.77 22.16
N HIS A 56 10.90 -22.12 22.69
CA HIS A 56 11.32 -21.83 24.07
C HIS A 56 11.97 -20.45 24.26
N THR A 57 11.94 -19.59 23.23
CA THR A 57 12.49 -18.23 23.32
C THR A 57 11.79 -17.42 24.40
N THR A 58 12.54 -16.93 25.39
CA THR A 58 12.03 -16.08 26.47
C THR A 58 12.30 -14.61 26.22
N GLU A 59 13.39 -14.31 25.50
CA GLU A 59 13.81 -12.96 25.15
C GLU A 59 14.15 -12.90 23.66
N LEU A 60 13.48 -12.00 22.94
CA LEU A 60 13.67 -11.79 21.50
C LEU A 60 14.16 -10.37 21.24
N VAL A 61 15.34 -10.21 20.65
CA VAL A 61 15.90 -8.90 20.32
C VAL A 61 15.75 -8.63 18.83
N LEU A 62 14.94 -7.64 18.48
CA LEU A 62 14.76 -7.14 17.11
C LEU A 62 15.11 -5.64 17.00
N THR A 63 15.76 -5.09 18.03
CA THR A 63 16.14 -3.68 18.12
C THR A 63 17.04 -3.24 16.98
N GLY A 64 16.80 -2.05 16.43
CA GLY A 64 17.71 -1.42 15.46
C GLY A 64 17.68 -2.08 14.08
N ASN A 65 16.51 -2.57 13.64
CA ASN A 65 16.31 -3.10 12.31
C ASN A 65 15.48 -2.12 11.44
N ASN A 66 15.13 -2.55 10.24
CA ASN A 66 14.32 -1.78 9.29
C ASN A 66 12.87 -2.30 9.25
N LEU A 67 12.35 -2.74 10.40
CA LEU A 67 11.00 -3.29 10.50
C LEU A 67 9.96 -2.18 10.49
N THR A 68 8.99 -2.29 9.59
CA THR A 68 7.82 -1.38 9.56
C THR A 68 6.59 -1.99 10.20
N ALA A 69 6.51 -3.33 10.26
CA ALA A 69 5.50 -4.13 10.92
C ALA A 69 6.07 -5.55 11.18
N LEU A 70 5.32 -6.42 11.88
CA LEU A 70 5.68 -7.83 12.08
C LEU A 70 4.63 -8.76 11.47
N PRO A 71 5.06 -9.90 10.86
CA PRO A 71 4.14 -10.91 10.35
C PRO A 71 3.12 -11.36 11.40
N SER A 72 1.88 -11.57 10.95
CA SER A 72 0.82 -12.12 11.79
C SER A 72 1.24 -13.47 12.36
N GLY A 73 1.00 -13.68 13.65
CA GLY A 73 1.33 -14.93 14.33
C GLY A 73 2.80 -15.10 14.73
N LEU A 74 3.71 -14.20 14.35
CA LEU A 74 5.14 -14.35 14.68
C LEU A 74 5.39 -14.40 16.20
N LEU A 75 4.83 -13.42 16.92
CA LEU A 75 4.98 -13.33 18.38
C LEU A 75 4.02 -14.28 19.10
N ASP A 76 2.89 -14.61 18.49
CA ASP A 76 1.91 -15.55 19.05
C ASP A 76 2.43 -17.00 19.00
N ALA A 77 3.31 -17.32 18.04
CA ALA A 77 4.00 -18.60 17.93
C ALA A 77 5.08 -18.80 19.01
N LEU A 78 5.35 -17.80 19.85
CA LEU A 78 6.35 -17.84 20.91
C LEU A 78 5.68 -17.72 22.28
N PRO A 79 5.04 -18.78 22.81
CA PRO A 79 4.27 -18.72 24.04
C PRO A 79 5.12 -18.40 25.28
N ALA A 80 6.43 -18.66 25.24
CA ALA A 80 7.36 -18.41 26.34
C ALA A 80 7.91 -16.96 26.40
N VAL A 81 7.58 -16.11 25.42
CA VAL A 81 8.23 -14.80 25.28
C VAL A 81 7.81 -13.81 26.38
N ARG A 82 8.78 -13.41 27.20
CA ARG A 82 8.59 -12.46 28.32
C ARG A 82 8.95 -11.03 27.95
N THR A 83 9.94 -10.86 27.07
CA THR A 83 10.41 -9.55 26.65
C THR A 83 10.77 -9.59 25.17
N ALA A 84 10.23 -8.63 24.40
CA ALA A 84 10.62 -8.43 23.01
C ALA A 84 11.21 -7.03 22.85
N HIS A 85 12.49 -6.92 22.51
CA HIS A 85 13.12 -5.62 22.27
C HIS A 85 12.84 -5.19 20.82
N LEU A 86 11.93 -4.23 20.68
CA LEU A 86 11.38 -3.77 19.39
C LEU A 86 11.78 -2.32 19.06
N GLY A 87 12.60 -1.70 19.90
CA GLY A 87 13.03 -0.31 19.77
C GLY A 87 13.83 -0.04 18.50
N ALA A 88 14.01 1.25 18.17
CA ALA A 88 14.82 1.69 17.03
C ALA A 88 14.45 1.02 15.69
N ASN A 89 13.15 0.87 15.42
CA ASN A 89 12.61 0.41 14.15
C ASN A 89 11.64 1.46 13.59
N PRO A 90 11.58 1.66 12.26
CA PRO A 90 10.69 2.63 11.62
C PRO A 90 9.23 2.14 11.55
N TRP A 91 8.59 1.96 12.72
CA TRP A 91 7.23 1.42 12.83
C TRP A 91 6.20 2.25 12.06
N ARG A 92 5.52 1.59 11.12
CA ARG A 92 4.42 2.15 10.35
C ARG A 92 3.11 1.67 10.94
N CYS A 93 2.42 2.55 11.63
CA CYS A 93 1.18 2.27 12.36
C CYS A 93 -0.05 2.32 11.46
N ASP A 94 -0.04 1.46 10.45
CA ASP A 94 -1.16 1.18 9.56
C ASP A 94 -1.73 -0.22 9.83
N CYS A 95 -2.72 -0.65 9.06
CA CYS A 95 -3.40 -1.93 9.23
C CYS A 95 -2.47 -3.16 9.29
N ARG A 96 -1.23 -3.11 8.78
CA ARG A 96 -0.26 -4.21 8.92
C ARG A 96 0.32 -4.34 10.32
N LEU A 97 0.21 -3.29 11.15
CA LEU A 97 0.71 -3.27 12.53
C LEU A 97 -0.30 -3.82 13.55
N VAL A 98 -1.52 -4.13 13.12
CA VAL A 98 -2.59 -4.63 14.01
C VAL A 98 -2.14 -5.84 14.85
N PRO A 99 -1.44 -6.86 14.31
CA PRO A 99 -1.00 -8.00 15.12
C PRO A 99 -0.04 -7.60 16.25
N LEU A 100 0.98 -6.79 15.95
CA LEU A 100 1.92 -6.31 16.96
C LEU A 100 1.23 -5.44 18.02
N ARG A 101 0.32 -4.56 17.60
CA ARG A 101 -0.48 -3.72 18.51
C ARG A 101 -1.33 -4.59 19.46
N ALA A 102 -1.98 -5.63 18.93
CA ALA A 102 -2.77 -6.57 19.72
C ALA A 102 -1.90 -7.31 20.76
N TRP A 103 -0.74 -7.81 20.34
CA TRP A 103 0.22 -8.46 21.24
C TRP A 103 0.71 -7.52 22.35
N LEU A 104 1.03 -6.25 22.02
CA LEU A 104 1.44 -5.23 23.00
C LEU A 104 0.31 -4.89 23.99
N ALA A 105 -0.94 -4.84 23.51
CA ALA A 105 -2.10 -4.57 24.36
C ALA A 105 -2.34 -5.69 25.39
N GLY A 106 -1.99 -6.93 25.06
CA GLY A 106 -2.10 -8.10 25.94
C GLY A 106 -0.99 -8.26 26.97
N ARG A 107 0.09 -7.44 26.93
CA ARG A 107 1.18 -7.52 27.91
C ARG A 107 0.71 -7.01 29.29
N PRO A 108 1.11 -7.66 30.40
CA PRO A 108 0.75 -7.22 31.76
C PRO A 108 1.33 -5.83 32.09
N GLU A 109 2.56 -5.57 31.65
CA GLU A 109 3.22 -4.29 31.81
C GLU A 109 3.58 -3.68 30.45
N ARG A 110 3.04 -2.48 30.19
CA ARG A 110 3.30 -1.74 28.94
C ARG A 110 4.42 -0.71 29.06
N ALA A 111 4.90 -0.45 30.29
CA ALA A 111 5.96 0.52 30.55
C ALA A 111 7.29 0.23 29.82
N PRO A 112 7.74 -1.04 29.66
CA PRO A 112 8.96 -1.35 28.91
C PRO A 112 8.90 -0.99 27.42
N TYR A 113 7.70 -0.83 26.86
CA TYR A 113 7.47 -0.59 25.43
C TYR A 113 7.21 0.89 25.10
N ARG A 114 7.52 1.81 26.02
CA ARG A 114 7.29 3.26 25.87
C ARG A 114 8.24 3.94 24.87
N ASP A 115 9.28 3.26 24.44
CA ASP A 115 10.19 3.69 23.38
C ASP A 115 9.62 3.46 21.97
N LEU A 116 8.58 2.63 21.84
CA LEU A 116 7.98 2.27 20.55
C LEU A 116 7.06 3.39 20.03
N ARG A 117 7.51 4.09 18.99
CA ARG A 117 6.81 5.21 18.35
C ARG A 117 6.52 4.97 16.87
N CYS A 118 5.35 5.43 16.44
CA CYS A 118 4.98 5.45 15.03
C CYS A 118 5.79 6.52 14.26
N VAL A 119 6.42 6.15 13.14
CA VAL A 119 7.06 7.13 12.23
C VAL A 119 6.14 7.54 11.08
N ALA A 120 5.15 6.71 10.76
CA ALA A 120 4.17 6.91 9.70
C ALA A 120 2.88 6.10 9.98
N PRO A 121 1.74 6.38 9.32
CA PRO A 121 1.46 7.57 8.49
C PRO A 121 1.33 8.85 9.33
N PRO A 122 1.24 10.06 8.70
CA PRO A 122 1.20 11.33 9.41
C PRO A 122 0.14 11.44 10.51
N ALA A 123 -1.04 10.83 10.32
CA ALA A 123 -2.15 10.87 11.27
C ALA A 123 -1.81 10.30 12.66
N VAL A 124 -0.88 9.36 12.74
CA VAL A 124 -0.46 8.68 13.98
C VAL A 124 1.02 8.86 14.29
N ARG A 125 1.73 9.70 13.53
CA ARG A 125 3.17 9.94 13.72
C ARG A 125 3.45 10.48 15.13
N GLY A 126 4.45 9.89 15.79
CA GLY A 126 4.87 10.24 17.16
C GLY A 126 4.05 9.58 18.27
N ARG A 127 2.91 8.95 17.96
CA ARG A 127 2.09 8.20 18.92
C ARG A 127 2.83 6.96 19.40
N LEU A 128 2.54 6.57 20.64
CA LEU A 128 3.12 5.38 21.27
C LEU A 128 2.33 4.12 20.88
N LEU A 129 3.02 3.13 20.29
CA LEU A 129 2.43 1.86 19.88
C LEU A 129 1.57 1.17 20.97
N PRO A 130 2.06 0.99 22.23
CA PRO A 130 1.31 0.22 23.23
C PRO A 130 0.03 0.91 23.73
N TYR A 131 -0.18 2.19 23.40
CA TYR A 131 -1.36 2.97 23.80
C TYR A 131 -2.20 3.40 22.60
N LEU A 132 -1.91 2.88 21.41
CA LEU A 132 -2.65 3.20 20.20
C LEU A 132 -3.91 2.33 20.10
N ALA A 133 -5.05 2.95 19.82
CA ALA A 133 -6.31 2.24 19.63
C ALA A 133 -6.24 1.39 18.35
N GLU A 134 -6.98 0.28 18.32
CA GLU A 134 -7.02 -0.54 17.11
C GLU A 134 -7.62 0.20 15.92
N ASP A 135 -8.67 0.98 16.18
CA ASP A 135 -9.36 1.74 15.13
C ASP A 135 -8.49 2.84 14.55
N ASP A 136 -7.60 3.47 15.34
CA ASP A 136 -6.61 4.43 14.84
C ASP A 136 -5.66 3.77 13.81
N VAL A 137 -5.21 2.55 14.11
CA VAL A 137 -4.29 1.77 13.25
C VAL A 137 -5.00 1.28 11.98
N ARG A 138 -6.27 0.87 12.08
CA ARG A 138 -7.06 0.45 10.92
C ARG A 138 -7.42 1.64 10.03
N ALA A 139 -7.83 2.76 10.61
CA ALA A 139 -8.17 3.98 9.89
C ALA A 139 -6.97 4.57 9.13
N ALA A 140 -5.75 4.34 9.61
CA ALA A 140 -4.52 4.71 8.93
C ALA A 140 -4.30 4.03 7.55
N CYS A 141 -5.07 2.99 7.20
CA CYS A 141 -5.11 2.40 5.85
C CYS A 141 -6.22 2.95 4.95
N ALA A 142 -7.07 3.86 5.44
CA ALA A 142 -8.12 4.45 4.61
C ALA A 142 -7.51 5.23 3.43
N PRO A 143 -8.14 5.20 2.24
CA PRO A 143 -7.70 6.00 1.11
C PRO A 143 -7.62 7.47 1.52
N GLY A 144 -6.46 8.09 1.30
CA GLY A 144 -6.26 9.50 1.62
C GLY A 144 -7.18 10.42 0.79
N PRO A 145 -7.32 11.69 1.17
CA PRO A 145 -8.15 12.66 0.45
C PRO A 145 -7.73 12.82 -1.02
N LEU A 146 -6.45 12.58 -1.34
CA LEU A 146 -5.94 12.57 -2.71
C LEU A 146 -6.55 11.45 -3.56
N CYS A 147 -6.77 10.27 -3.00
CA CYS A 147 -7.38 9.15 -3.71
C CYS A 147 -8.86 9.46 -4.02
N TRP A 148 -9.58 10.01 -3.04
CA TRP A 148 -10.95 10.49 -3.24
C TRP A 148 -11.05 11.63 -4.24
N GLY A 149 -10.10 12.57 -4.20
CA GLY A 149 -10.01 13.67 -5.16
C GLY A 149 -9.74 13.18 -6.59
N ALA A 150 -8.83 12.21 -6.76
CA ALA A 150 -8.55 11.60 -8.05
C ALA A 150 -9.79 10.86 -8.60
N LEU A 151 -10.46 10.05 -7.77
CA LEU A 151 -11.69 9.37 -8.14
C LEU A 151 -12.81 10.35 -8.49
N ALA A 152 -12.97 11.43 -7.73
CA ALA A 152 -13.93 12.49 -8.03
C ALA A 152 -13.60 13.21 -9.36
N ALA A 153 -12.32 13.48 -9.62
CA ALA A 153 -11.86 14.09 -10.87
C ALA A 153 -12.08 13.18 -12.08
N GLU A 154 -11.78 11.88 -11.96
CA GLU A 154 -12.06 10.89 -12.99
C GLU A 154 -13.55 10.77 -13.28
N LEU A 155 -14.39 10.68 -12.24
CA LEU A 155 -15.85 10.66 -12.39
C LEU A 155 -16.39 11.95 -13.03
N ALA A 156 -15.85 13.11 -12.67
CA ALA A 156 -16.21 14.39 -13.27
C ALA A 156 -15.81 14.46 -14.76
N LEU A 157 -14.61 13.98 -15.12
CA LEU A 157 -14.14 13.90 -16.51
C LEU A 157 -14.97 12.91 -17.33
N LEU A 158 -15.32 11.75 -16.77
CA LEU A 158 -16.21 10.79 -17.41
C LEU A 158 -17.60 11.40 -17.65
N GLY A 159 -18.16 12.09 -16.65
CA GLY A 159 -19.43 12.80 -16.78
C GLY A 159 -19.40 13.88 -17.86
N LEU A 160 -18.32 14.68 -17.92
CA LEU A 160 -18.13 15.70 -18.94
C LEU A 160 -17.97 15.09 -20.34
N GLY A 161 -17.24 13.98 -20.46
CA GLY A 161 -17.08 13.24 -21.71
C GLY A 161 -18.40 12.67 -22.23
N LEU A 162 -19.22 12.09 -21.34
CA LEU A 162 -20.57 11.61 -21.68
C LEU A 162 -21.49 12.75 -22.12
N LEU A 163 -21.42 13.91 -21.44
CA LEU A 163 -22.18 15.10 -21.83
C LEU A 163 -21.76 15.61 -23.22
N HIS A 164 -20.46 15.69 -23.50
CA HIS A 164 -19.95 16.10 -24.82
C HIS A 164 -20.35 15.11 -25.91
N ALA A 165 -20.26 13.80 -25.65
CA ALA A 165 -20.70 12.77 -26.58
C ALA A 165 -22.21 12.89 -26.88
N LEU A 166 -23.04 13.14 -25.86
CA LEU A 166 -24.47 13.36 -26.02
C LEU A 166 -24.77 14.62 -26.85
N LEU A 167 -24.11 15.74 -26.55
CA LEU A 167 -24.25 16.99 -27.32
C LEU A 167 -23.82 16.82 -28.78
N LEU A 168 -22.72 16.10 -29.03
CA LEU A 168 -22.24 15.79 -30.38
C LEU A 168 -23.25 14.92 -31.14
N VAL A 169 -23.79 13.88 -30.50
CA VAL A 169 -24.83 13.02 -31.11
C VAL A 169 -26.09 13.81 -31.43
N LEU A 170 -26.54 14.69 -30.53
CA LEU A 170 -27.69 15.57 -30.77
C LEU A 170 -27.44 16.55 -31.92
N LEU A 171 -26.25 17.17 -31.98
CA LEU A 171 -25.84 18.05 -33.07
C LEU A 171 -25.81 17.32 -34.41
N LEU A 172 -25.20 16.13 -34.47
CA LEU A 172 -25.15 15.28 -35.66
C LEU A 172 -26.57 14.89 -36.12
N CYS A 173 -27.46 14.52 -35.21
CA CYS A 173 -28.86 14.22 -35.50
C CYS A 173 -29.59 15.45 -36.08
N ARG A 174 -29.40 16.64 -35.51
CA ARG A 174 -29.99 17.90 -36.01
C ARG A 174 -29.49 18.24 -37.41
N LEU A 175 -28.18 18.15 -37.66
CA LEU A 175 -27.57 18.38 -38.98
C LEU A 175 -28.07 17.39 -40.03
N ARG A 176 -28.17 16.09 -39.69
CA ARG A 176 -28.75 15.07 -40.57
C ARG A 176 -30.19 15.39 -40.94
N ARG A 177 -31.02 15.80 -39.98
CA ARG A 177 -32.41 16.21 -40.21
C ARG A 177 -32.51 17.44 -41.12
N LEU A 178 -31.66 18.46 -40.91
CA LEU A 178 -31.62 19.66 -41.75
C LEU A 178 -31.19 19.34 -43.19
N ARG A 179 -30.14 18.52 -43.36
CA ARG A 179 -29.70 18.06 -44.69
C ARG A 179 -30.78 17.25 -45.40
N ALA A 180 -31.51 16.38 -44.70
CA ALA A 180 -32.63 15.64 -45.27
C ALA A 180 -33.75 16.58 -45.74
N ARG A 181 -34.10 17.60 -44.94
CA ARG A 181 -35.08 18.63 -45.31
C ARG A 181 -34.61 19.46 -46.51
N ALA A 182 -33.35 19.87 -46.55
CA ALA A 182 -32.79 20.62 -47.68
C ALA A 182 -32.77 19.80 -48.98
N ARG A 183 -32.37 18.52 -48.91
CA ARG A 183 -32.44 17.58 -50.05
C ARG A 183 -33.86 17.35 -50.53
N ALA A 184 -34.84 17.23 -49.62
CA ALA A 184 -36.24 17.10 -49.98
C ALA A 184 -36.78 18.36 -50.67
N ARG A 185 -36.43 19.56 -50.17
CA ARG A 185 -36.78 20.84 -50.80
C ARG A 185 -36.14 21.00 -52.18
N ALA A 186 -34.86 20.70 -52.33
CA ALA A 186 -34.17 20.76 -53.63
C ALA A 186 -34.78 19.81 -54.66
N ARG A 187 -35.13 18.57 -54.25
CA ARG A 187 -35.85 17.62 -55.12
C ARG A 187 -37.26 18.10 -55.49
N ALA A 188 -37.97 18.74 -54.57
CA ALA A 188 -39.28 19.32 -54.85
C ALA A 188 -39.20 20.51 -55.82
N ALA A 189 -38.21 21.39 -55.66
CA ALA A 189 -37.96 22.50 -56.57
C ALA A 189 -37.60 22.03 -57.99
N LEU A 190 -36.71 21.03 -58.11
CA LEU A 190 -36.36 20.43 -59.41
C LEU A 190 -37.59 19.81 -60.10
N ARG A 191 -38.47 19.14 -59.34
CA ARG A 191 -39.73 18.61 -59.90
C ARG A 191 -40.64 19.71 -60.42
N LEU A 192 -40.76 20.82 -59.69
CA LEU A 192 -41.59 21.95 -60.10
C LEU A 192 -41.09 22.56 -61.42
N SER A 193 -39.78 22.74 -61.58
CA SER A 193 -39.17 23.26 -62.81
C SER A 193 -39.33 22.32 -64.02
N LEU A 194 -39.39 21.00 -63.80
CA LEU A 194 -39.67 20.03 -64.86
C LEU A 194 -41.16 19.97 -65.25
N THR A 195 -42.05 20.44 -64.38
CA THR A 195 -43.49 20.54 -64.67
C THR A 195 -43.92 21.89 -65.23
N ASP A 196 -43.01 22.87 -65.33
CA ASP A 196 -43.31 24.13 -66.04
C ASP A 196 -43.43 23.82 -67.55
N PRO A 197 -44.62 24.02 -68.16
CA PRO A 197 -44.89 23.58 -69.51
C PRO A 197 -44.08 24.41 -70.50
N LEU A 198 -43.49 23.72 -71.49
CA LEU A 198 -43.04 24.27 -72.77
C LEU A 198 -44.17 25.09 -73.43
N VAL A 199 -44.31 26.35 -73.04
CA VAL A 199 -45.13 27.37 -73.71
C VAL A 199 -44.21 28.57 -73.94
N ALA A 200 -43.30 28.40 -74.88
CA ALA A 200 -42.56 29.48 -75.50
C ALA A 200 -42.45 29.15 -76.99
N GLU A 201 -42.79 30.16 -77.81
CA GLU A 201 -42.48 30.26 -79.24
C GLU A 201 -43.50 29.67 -80.23
N GLN A 202 -44.56 30.43 -80.50
CA GLN A 202 -45.05 30.66 -81.87
C GLN A 202 -45.63 32.09 -81.94
N ASP A 203 -44.73 33.03 -82.24
CA ASP A 203 -45.04 34.32 -82.85
C ASP A 203 -45.23 34.10 -84.36
N GLY A 204 -46.31 34.64 -84.92
CA GLY A 204 -46.77 34.31 -86.27
C GLY A 204 -48.02 35.11 -86.66
N THR A 205 -47.84 36.43 -86.70
CA THR A 205 -48.37 37.41 -87.68
C THR A 205 -49.47 36.98 -88.68
N ASP A 206 -50.50 37.83 -88.74
CA ASP A 206 -51.28 38.31 -89.92
C ASP A 206 -52.09 37.30 -90.76
N GLU A 207 -53.43 37.38 -90.75
CA GLU A 207 -54.29 38.25 -91.59
C GLU A 207 -54.67 37.58 -92.93
N SER A 208 -55.80 36.85 -92.92
CA SER A 208 -56.85 36.73 -93.96
C SER A 208 -57.83 35.60 -93.66
#